data_AF-A0A068SBM3-F1
#
_entry.id   AF-A0A068SBM3-F1
#
_cell.length_a   1.000
_cell.length_b   1.000
_cell.length_c   1.000
_cell.angle_alpha   90.00
_cell.angle_beta   90.00
_cell.angle_gamma   90.00
#
_symmetry.space_group_name_H-M   'P 1'
#
loop_
_entity.id
_entity.type
_entity.pdbx_description
1 polymer ?
#
loop_
_entity_poly.entity_id
_entity_poly.type
_entity_poly.pdbx_seq_one_letter_code
_entity_poly.pdbx_strand_id
1 'polypeptide(L)'
;MTIESVLRSADQAAIVALDTVLCDPGNEAKPELQEVLVRCKDLRQRSYYLDYFRLRRKLGNVDTIWLQRAIQRINLAIFTAALWDDDLKDLELATEDYFTKVIPRSLECTEWIVDAYLQVRVQSAYRDMLARMATDGAVDAVDVINAYCPRKLKYYNLPAHKSGSERVLPLAAQIVDEFDHKVKDFPEDMNRHFPIIRMRKAWQNVIIMDIEEKLRLIESPDEEPTPSPASVAPQEQKDIPKNTTSTTTVSQSSPKEDTHDDSDYQPKDESTTTVSQSSPKEDTHDDSDYQPKNESTTTVSQSTPKEDTHDDSDYQPQDDKDDDDDDHSTASESNHSNAKRKRNTAQPPPRQGNEKLRKLPERWTSEETEALKKGYEEFGFAQWERIKKKYSKQLRNRTIQQLKDKSRNIAKAIERSGQPLGKWEPALRRS
;
A
#
# COMPACT_ATOMS: atom_id res chain seq x y z
N MET A 1 -1.82 -19.95 25.71
CA MET A 1 -2.54 -19.01 24.82
C MET A 1 -2.48 -19.56 23.39
N THR A 2 -3.58 -19.60 22.65
CA THR A 2 -3.57 -20.12 21.26
C THR A 2 -3.09 -19.02 20.30
N ILE A 3 -2.53 -19.39 19.14
CA ILE A 3 -2.12 -18.41 18.12
C ILE A 3 -3.31 -17.53 17.70
N GLU A 4 -4.50 -18.13 17.60
CA GLU A 4 -5.72 -17.39 17.26
C GLU A 4 -6.08 -16.35 18.33
N SER A 5 -6.00 -16.69 19.62
CA SER A 5 -6.34 -15.71 20.67
C SER A 5 -5.32 -14.58 20.74
N VAL A 6 -4.04 -14.85 20.48
CA VAL A 6 -3.00 -13.80 20.36
C VAL A 6 -3.31 -12.89 19.18
N LEU A 7 -3.68 -13.45 18.01
CA LEU A 7 -4.01 -12.66 16.83
C LEU A 7 -5.27 -11.80 17.02
N ARG A 8 -6.32 -12.34 17.65
CA ARG A 8 -7.52 -11.54 17.98
C ARG A 8 -7.21 -10.41 18.94
N SER A 9 -6.40 -10.71 19.95
CA SER A 9 -5.92 -9.72 20.92
C SER A 9 -5.08 -8.63 20.26
N ALA A 10 -4.17 -9.00 19.36
CA ALA A 10 -3.35 -8.05 18.60
C ALA A 10 -4.17 -7.23 17.58
N ASP A 11 -5.15 -7.84 16.92
CA ASP A 11 -6.05 -7.16 15.98
C ASP A 11 -6.89 -6.10 16.70
N GLN A 12 -7.41 -6.42 17.89
CA GLN A 12 -8.15 -5.45 18.70
C GLN A 12 -7.25 -4.28 19.13
N ALA A 13 -6.03 -4.56 19.58
CA ALA A 13 -5.06 -3.51 19.92
C ALA A 13 -4.71 -2.64 18.69
N ALA A 14 -4.57 -3.25 17.51
CA ALA A 14 -4.29 -2.53 16.27
C ALA A 14 -5.45 -1.62 15.86
N ILE A 15 -6.71 -2.05 16.06
CA ILE A 15 -7.89 -1.20 15.82
C ILE A 15 -7.84 0.04 16.72
N VAL A 16 -7.63 -0.14 18.03
CA VAL A 16 -7.54 0.97 18.99
C VAL A 16 -6.39 1.91 18.64
N ALA A 17 -5.19 1.36 18.40
CA ALA A 17 -4.02 2.17 18.08
C ALA A 17 -4.22 3.00 16.81
N LEU A 18 -4.79 2.43 15.75
CA LEU A 18 -5.03 3.15 14.50
C LEU A 18 -6.12 4.22 14.64
N ASP A 19 -7.14 3.97 15.46
CA ASP A 19 -8.18 4.96 15.77
C ASP A 19 -7.57 6.15 16.54
N THR A 20 -6.70 5.88 17.53
CA THR A 20 -5.96 6.92 18.25
C THR A 20 -5.09 7.74 17.30
N VAL A 21 -4.35 7.11 16.36
CA VAL A 21 -3.53 7.83 15.37
C VAL A 21 -4.39 8.73 14.46
N LEU A 22 -5.62 8.32 14.15
CA LEU A 22 -6.54 9.12 13.35
C LEU A 22 -7.04 10.35 14.11
N CYS A 23 -7.39 10.18 15.39
CA CYS A 23 -7.92 11.26 16.23
C CYS A 23 -6.84 12.22 16.71
N ASP A 24 -5.68 11.71 17.11
CA ASP A 24 -4.52 12.50 17.54
C ASP A 24 -3.21 11.92 16.96
N PRO A 25 -2.66 12.52 15.89
CA PRO A 25 -1.36 12.14 15.33
C PRO A 25 -0.17 12.58 16.22
N GLY A 26 -0.43 13.05 17.43
CA GLY A 26 0.54 13.35 18.46
C GLY A 26 1.27 12.13 19.02
N ASN A 27 1.82 12.28 20.22
CA ASN A 27 2.53 11.21 20.91
C ASN A 27 1.58 10.29 21.70
N GLU A 28 0.29 10.63 21.78
CA GLU A 28 -0.70 9.87 22.53
C GLU A 28 -0.93 8.47 21.98
N ALA A 29 -0.73 8.24 20.67
CA ALA A 29 -0.88 6.92 20.07
C ALA A 29 0.31 5.95 20.28
N LYS A 30 1.45 6.45 20.80
CA LYS A 30 2.67 5.65 20.95
C LYS A 30 2.48 4.44 21.89
N PRO A 31 1.84 4.56 23.07
CA PRO A 31 1.61 3.42 23.97
C PRO A 31 0.78 2.31 23.31
N GLU A 32 -0.28 2.64 22.58
CA GLU A 32 -1.18 1.69 21.93
C GLU A 32 -0.47 0.97 20.79
N LEU A 33 0.33 1.70 20.01
CA LEU A 33 1.17 1.11 18.97
C LEU A 33 2.21 0.14 19.57
N GLN A 34 2.83 0.50 20.69
CA GLN A 34 3.77 -0.38 21.40
C GLN A 34 3.08 -1.64 21.95
N GLU A 35 1.83 -1.51 22.41
CA GLU A 35 1.05 -2.66 22.83
C GLU A 35 0.86 -3.68 21.69
N VAL A 36 0.63 -3.22 20.46
CA VAL A 36 0.57 -4.11 19.27
C VAL A 36 1.90 -4.84 19.07
N LEU A 37 3.03 -4.13 19.17
CA LEU A 37 4.37 -4.71 19.00
C LEU A 37 4.66 -5.79 20.05
N VAL A 38 4.27 -5.56 21.31
CA VAL A 38 4.40 -6.49 22.42
C VAL A 38 3.56 -7.74 22.16
N ARG A 39 2.27 -7.58 21.83
CA ARG A 39 1.35 -8.69 21.56
C ARG A 39 1.79 -9.54 20.36
N CYS A 40 2.49 -8.94 19.39
CA CYS A 40 2.96 -9.62 18.18
C CYS A 40 4.38 -10.17 18.26
N LYS A 41 5.13 -9.93 19.34
CA LYS A 41 6.57 -10.27 19.44
C LYS A 41 6.87 -11.72 19.04
N ASP A 42 6.10 -12.67 19.57
CA ASP A 42 6.31 -14.11 19.30
C ASP A 42 5.79 -14.56 17.93
N LEU A 43 4.95 -13.76 17.28
CA LEU A 43 4.45 -14.05 15.94
C LEU A 43 5.43 -13.57 14.85
N ARG A 44 6.29 -12.59 15.17
CA ARG A 44 7.27 -11.94 14.27
C ARG A 44 8.63 -12.65 14.13
N GLN A 45 8.79 -13.88 14.64
CA GLN A 45 10.08 -14.60 14.80
C GLN A 45 11.11 -14.58 13.65
N ARG A 46 10.77 -14.22 12.41
CA ARG A 46 11.71 -14.20 11.26
C ARG A 46 11.55 -12.99 10.34
N SER A 47 10.56 -12.15 10.58
CA SER A 47 10.21 -11.03 9.71
C SER A 47 9.65 -9.91 10.55
N TYR A 48 9.92 -8.67 10.14
CA TYR A 48 9.37 -7.49 10.82
C TYR A 48 7.83 -7.52 10.85
N TYR A 49 7.22 -8.06 9.79
CA TYR A 49 5.77 -8.21 9.64
C TYR A 49 5.26 -9.62 9.86
N LEU A 50 3.95 -9.74 10.06
CA LEU A 50 3.24 -11.00 10.03
C LEU A 50 3.05 -11.50 8.59
N ASP A 51 3.32 -12.80 8.39
CA ASP A 51 3.13 -13.47 7.10
C ASP A 51 1.82 -14.26 7.06
N TYR A 52 0.89 -13.82 6.19
CA TYR A 52 -0.42 -14.45 6.01
C TYR A 52 -0.35 -15.94 5.71
N PHE A 53 0.50 -16.37 4.77
CA PHE A 53 0.53 -17.78 4.35
C PHE A 53 1.10 -18.67 5.46
N ARG A 54 2.10 -18.16 6.20
CA ARG A 54 2.67 -18.86 7.36
C ARG A 54 1.63 -19.02 8.47
N LEU A 55 0.91 -17.95 8.81
CA LEU A 55 -0.10 -17.99 9.88
C LEU A 55 -1.32 -18.84 9.48
N ARG A 56 -1.79 -18.74 8.24
CA ARG A 56 -2.87 -19.58 7.72
C ARG A 56 -2.52 -21.07 7.82
N ARG A 57 -1.29 -21.46 7.46
CA ARG A 57 -0.84 -22.85 7.56
C ARG A 57 -0.84 -23.36 9.01
N LYS A 58 -0.51 -22.50 9.98
CA LYS A 58 -0.49 -22.85 11.40
C LYS A 58 -1.89 -22.96 12.00
N LEU A 59 -2.82 -22.14 11.54
CA LEU A 59 -4.19 -22.06 12.07
C LEU A 59 -5.16 -23.06 11.43
N GLY A 60 -4.87 -23.56 10.23
CA GLY A 60 -5.72 -24.55 9.56
C GLY A 60 -6.97 -23.93 8.94
N ASN A 61 -8.15 -24.47 9.27
CA ASN A 61 -9.45 -24.09 8.70
C ASN A 61 -10.08 -22.87 9.41
N VAL A 62 -9.30 -21.82 9.62
CA VAL A 62 -9.82 -20.54 10.13
C VAL A 62 -10.39 -19.73 8.97
N ASP A 63 -11.39 -18.91 9.27
CA ASP A 63 -11.92 -17.91 8.33
C ASP A 63 -10.77 -17.11 7.71
N THR A 64 -10.54 -17.37 6.42
CA THR A 64 -9.43 -16.80 5.67
C THR A 64 -9.60 -15.30 5.43
N ILE A 65 -10.84 -14.81 5.42
CA ILE A 65 -11.16 -13.40 5.20
C ILE A 65 -10.83 -12.63 6.46
N TRP A 66 -11.34 -13.07 7.62
CA TRP A 66 -10.99 -12.49 8.91
C TRP A 66 -9.47 -12.47 9.13
N LEU A 67 -8.81 -13.62 8.94
CA LEU A 67 -7.36 -13.75 9.18
C LEU A 67 -6.56 -12.79 8.30
N GLN A 68 -6.93 -12.65 7.03
CA GLN A 68 -6.26 -11.72 6.12
C GLN A 68 -6.43 -10.27 6.57
N ARG A 69 -7.65 -9.87 6.95
CA ARG A 69 -7.95 -8.51 7.42
C ARG A 69 -7.20 -8.18 8.71
N ALA A 70 -7.20 -9.10 9.67
CA ALA A 70 -6.50 -8.94 10.94
C ALA A 70 -5.00 -8.74 10.74
N ILE A 71 -4.36 -9.61 9.92
CA ILE A 71 -2.93 -9.50 9.62
C ILE A 71 -2.59 -8.17 8.94
N GLN A 72 -3.44 -7.69 8.03
CA GLN A 72 -3.22 -6.41 7.36
C GLN A 72 -3.29 -5.24 8.33
N ARG A 73 -4.29 -5.19 9.22
CA ARG A 73 -4.38 -4.13 10.25
C ARG A 73 -3.20 -4.16 11.22
N ILE A 74 -2.82 -5.35 11.69
CA ILE A 74 -1.67 -5.53 12.56
C ILE A 74 -0.39 -5.06 11.87
N ASN A 75 -0.15 -5.44 10.60
CA ASN A 75 1.02 -4.99 9.85
C ASN A 75 1.03 -3.47 9.63
N LEU A 76 -0.13 -2.86 9.39
CA LEU A 76 -0.26 -1.42 9.30
C LEU A 76 0.12 -0.74 10.62
N ALA A 77 -0.43 -1.21 11.75
CA ALA A 77 -0.08 -0.71 13.07
C ALA A 77 1.42 -0.89 13.40
N ILE A 78 2.02 -2.03 13.02
CA ILE A 78 3.48 -2.25 13.16
C ILE A 78 4.28 -1.21 12.37
N PHE A 79 3.91 -0.94 11.11
CA PHE A 79 4.60 0.07 10.30
C PHE A 79 4.41 1.48 10.90
N THR A 80 3.20 1.81 11.37
CA THR A 80 2.94 3.09 12.05
C THR A 80 3.75 3.22 13.33
N ALA A 81 3.93 2.15 14.10
CA ALA A 81 4.80 2.14 15.28
C ALA A 81 6.25 2.44 14.90
N ALA A 82 6.77 1.82 13.82
CA ALA A 82 8.13 2.07 13.32
C ALA A 82 8.34 3.55 12.92
N LEU A 83 7.32 4.18 12.32
CA LEU A 83 7.35 5.61 12.00
C LEU A 83 7.40 6.50 13.24
N TRP A 84 6.85 6.04 14.37
CA TRP A 84 6.78 6.78 15.63
C TRP A 84 7.95 6.52 16.57
N ASP A 85 8.70 5.42 16.39
CA ASP A 85 9.70 5.02 17.39
C ASP A 85 11.07 5.70 17.24
N ASP A 86 11.24 6.63 16.30
CA ASP A 86 12.49 7.33 15.99
C ASP A 86 13.73 6.44 15.70
N ASP A 87 13.62 5.12 15.85
CA ASP A 87 14.64 4.13 15.51
C ASP A 87 14.72 3.94 13.99
N LEU A 88 15.85 4.36 13.42
CA LEU A 88 16.12 4.25 11.99
C LEU A 88 16.14 2.81 11.49
N LYS A 89 16.63 1.87 12.31
CA LYS A 89 16.77 0.46 11.93
C LYS A 89 15.41 -0.21 11.76
N ASP A 90 14.50 0.08 12.70
CA ASP A 90 13.13 -0.41 12.63
C ASP A 90 12.39 0.16 11.42
N LEU A 91 12.61 1.43 11.13
CA LEU A 91 12.03 2.08 9.95
C LEU A 91 12.56 1.50 8.64
N GLU A 92 13.86 1.23 8.55
CA GLU A 92 14.45 0.57 7.38
C GLU A 92 13.82 -0.80 7.12
N LEU A 93 13.80 -1.66 8.13
CA LEU A 93 13.17 -2.99 8.06
C LEU A 93 11.68 -2.89 7.69
N ALA A 94 10.99 -1.88 8.21
CA ALA A 94 9.60 -1.62 7.90
C ALA A 94 9.39 -1.26 6.41
N THR A 95 10.32 -0.50 5.82
CA THR A 95 10.22 -0.08 4.42
C THR A 95 10.52 -1.17 3.40
N GLU A 96 11.40 -2.14 3.72
CA GLU A 96 11.77 -3.22 2.77
C GLU A 96 10.56 -4.03 2.29
N ASP A 97 9.59 -4.23 3.18
CA ASP A 97 8.42 -5.08 2.98
C ASP A 97 7.11 -4.28 2.78
N TYR A 98 7.19 -2.95 2.65
CA TYR A 98 6.03 -2.05 2.63
C TYR A 98 4.94 -2.47 1.62
N PHE A 99 5.29 -2.60 0.34
CA PHE A 99 4.32 -2.94 -0.71
C PHE A 99 3.83 -4.40 -0.65
N THR A 100 4.54 -5.28 0.07
CA THR A 100 4.20 -6.71 0.10
C THR A 100 3.44 -7.12 1.36
N LYS A 101 3.67 -6.43 2.49
CA LYS A 101 3.13 -6.78 3.81
C LYS A 101 2.23 -5.70 4.42
N VAL A 102 2.50 -4.42 4.16
CA VAL A 102 1.75 -3.30 4.74
C VAL A 102 0.56 -2.96 3.85
N ILE A 103 0.82 -2.78 2.55
CA ILE A 103 -0.22 -2.42 1.59
C ILE A 103 -1.06 -3.65 1.22
N PRO A 104 -2.40 -3.62 1.41
CA PRO A 104 -3.27 -4.71 0.99
C PRO A 104 -3.13 -4.99 -0.51
N ARG A 105 -3.12 -6.27 -0.90
CA ARG A 105 -3.09 -6.64 -2.33
C ARG A 105 -4.31 -6.12 -3.09
N SER A 106 -5.46 -5.98 -2.40
CA SER A 106 -6.72 -5.45 -2.94
C SER A 106 -6.63 -3.97 -3.29
N LEU A 107 -5.86 -3.19 -2.52
CA LEU A 107 -5.75 -1.76 -2.69
C LEU A 107 -4.96 -1.45 -3.97
N GLU A 108 -5.50 -0.63 -4.87
CA GLU A 108 -4.74 -0.16 -6.03
C GLU A 108 -3.53 0.64 -5.54
N CYS A 109 -2.35 0.42 -6.15
CA CYS A 109 -1.17 1.20 -5.82
C CYS A 109 -1.33 2.59 -6.44
N THR A 110 -1.90 3.50 -5.68
CA THR A 110 -2.17 4.88 -6.05
C THR A 110 -0.93 5.77 -5.89
N GLU A 111 -1.01 7.00 -6.38
CA GLU A 111 0.07 8.00 -6.25
C GLU A 111 0.37 8.35 -4.80
N TRP A 112 -0.64 8.46 -3.92
CA TRP A 112 -0.46 8.80 -2.51
C TRP A 112 0.22 7.70 -1.68
N ILE A 113 -0.02 6.41 -1.99
CA ILE A 113 0.68 5.28 -1.32
C ILE A 113 2.18 5.36 -1.59
N VAL A 114 2.54 5.70 -2.83
CA VAL A 114 3.92 5.80 -3.26
C VAL A 114 4.57 7.07 -2.71
N ASP A 115 3.86 8.20 -2.76
CA ASP A 115 4.33 9.44 -2.14
C ASP A 115 4.63 9.24 -0.65
N ALA A 116 3.74 8.61 0.11
CA ALA A 116 3.98 8.27 1.50
C ALA A 116 5.22 7.37 1.68
N TYR A 117 5.34 6.31 0.88
CA TYR A 117 6.52 5.44 0.90
C TYR A 117 7.82 6.21 0.65
N LEU A 118 7.85 7.08 -0.38
CA LEU A 118 9.02 7.86 -0.74
C LEU A 118 9.36 8.89 0.34
N GLN A 119 8.36 9.53 0.94
CA GLN A 119 8.58 10.44 2.06
C GLN A 119 9.25 9.74 3.23
N VAL A 120 8.84 8.51 3.54
CA VAL A 120 9.49 7.69 4.59
C VAL A 120 10.95 7.38 4.24
N ARG A 121 11.23 7.02 2.98
CA ARG A 121 12.61 6.75 2.52
C ARG A 121 13.49 8.00 2.56
N VAL A 122 12.96 9.16 2.14
CA VAL A 122 13.63 10.46 2.23
C VAL A 122 13.96 10.81 3.68
N GLN A 123 13.01 10.60 4.60
CA GLN A 123 13.23 10.82 6.03
C GLN A 123 14.29 9.88 6.61
N SER A 124 14.32 8.63 6.16
CA SER A 124 15.36 7.67 6.56
C SER A 124 16.74 8.13 6.09
N ALA A 125 16.85 8.55 4.83
CA ALA A 125 18.08 9.12 4.27
C ALA A 125 18.56 10.35 5.05
N TYR A 126 17.63 11.24 5.40
CA TYR A 126 17.92 12.44 6.19
C TYR A 126 18.48 12.08 7.58
N ARG A 127 17.88 11.12 8.27
CA ARG A 127 18.33 10.66 9.59
C ARG A 127 19.71 10.03 9.52
N ASP A 128 19.99 9.21 8.51
CA ASP A 128 21.31 8.62 8.29
C ASP A 128 22.37 9.70 8.00
N MET A 129 22.05 10.69 7.15
CA MET A 129 22.94 11.83 6.91
C MET A 129 23.28 12.56 8.21
N LEU A 130 22.29 12.89 9.05
CA LEU A 130 22.54 13.53 10.35
C LEU A 130 23.40 12.68 11.27
N ALA A 131 23.15 11.37 11.33
CA ALA A 131 23.93 10.45 12.15
C ALA A 131 25.41 10.41 11.71
N ARG A 132 25.66 10.33 10.39
CA ARG A 132 27.03 10.32 9.83
C ARG A 132 27.72 11.68 9.97
N MET A 133 26.99 12.80 9.84
CA MET A 133 27.57 14.13 10.06
C MET A 133 28.05 14.31 11.50
N ALA A 134 27.35 13.70 12.47
CA ALA A 134 27.74 13.75 13.87
C ALA A 134 29.01 12.94 14.18
N THR A 135 29.34 11.91 13.38
CA THR A 135 30.52 11.05 13.59
C THR A 135 31.71 11.42 12.71
N ASP A 136 31.49 11.66 11.42
CA ASP A 136 32.53 11.64 10.39
C ASP A 136 32.85 13.03 9.82
N GLY A 137 32.03 14.06 10.12
CA GLY A 137 32.23 15.45 9.71
C GLY A 137 32.02 15.75 8.22
N ALA A 138 32.18 14.77 7.33
CA ALA A 138 31.87 14.85 5.91
C ALA A 138 30.95 13.69 5.50
N VAL A 139 29.80 14.04 4.90
CA VAL A 139 28.83 13.05 4.39
C VAL A 139 28.65 13.27 2.90
N ASP A 140 28.88 12.21 2.12
CA ASP A 140 28.45 12.20 0.73
C ASP A 140 26.93 11.99 0.69
N ALA A 141 26.21 13.11 0.57
CA ALA A 141 24.77 13.12 0.50
C ALA A 141 24.23 12.30 -0.70
N VAL A 142 24.93 12.30 -1.83
CA VAL A 142 24.49 11.58 -3.03
C VAL A 142 24.53 10.08 -2.79
N ASP A 143 25.56 9.59 -2.12
CA ASP A 143 25.67 8.18 -1.73
C ASP A 143 24.56 7.75 -0.78
N VAL A 144 24.24 8.58 0.23
CA VAL A 144 23.13 8.30 1.16
C VAL A 144 21.79 8.30 0.41
N ILE A 145 21.53 9.31 -0.43
CA ILE A 145 20.31 9.38 -1.26
C ILE A 145 20.19 8.11 -2.12
N ASN A 146 21.27 7.68 -2.78
CA ASN A 146 21.23 6.50 -3.65
C ASN A 146 20.98 5.20 -2.87
N ALA A 147 21.40 5.12 -1.60
CA ALA A 147 21.14 3.96 -0.74
C ALA A 147 19.65 3.83 -0.37
N TYR A 148 18.99 4.94 -0.02
CA TYR A 148 17.58 4.93 0.39
C TYR A 148 16.60 5.11 -0.77
N CYS A 149 16.96 5.94 -1.74
CA CYS A 149 16.13 6.32 -2.88
C CYS A 149 16.83 5.96 -4.19
N PRO A 150 17.04 4.67 -4.49
CA PRO A 150 17.76 4.27 -5.69
C PRO A 150 17.05 4.76 -6.94
N ARG A 151 17.81 5.38 -7.87
CA ARG A 151 17.27 5.92 -9.14
C ARG A 151 16.52 4.88 -9.99
N LYS A 152 16.88 3.60 -9.87
CA LYS A 152 16.24 2.53 -10.65
C LYS A 152 15.05 1.96 -9.88
N LEU A 153 13.87 2.18 -10.42
CA LEU A 153 12.63 1.89 -9.73
C LEU A 153 12.29 0.40 -9.55
N LYS A 154 12.97 -0.48 -10.30
CA LYS A 154 12.92 -1.94 -10.08
C LYS A 154 13.36 -2.36 -8.67
N TYR A 155 14.04 -1.47 -7.95
CA TYR A 155 14.52 -1.72 -6.59
C TYR A 155 13.49 -1.38 -5.50
N TYR A 156 12.37 -0.73 -5.84
CA TYR A 156 11.32 -0.41 -4.85
C TYR A 156 10.28 -1.52 -4.68
N ASN A 157 10.50 -2.73 -5.23
CA ASN A 157 9.58 -3.87 -5.13
C ASN A 157 8.13 -3.53 -5.52
N LEU A 158 7.94 -2.58 -6.44
CA LEU A 158 6.61 -2.16 -6.90
C LEU A 158 5.85 -3.34 -7.55
N PRO A 159 4.54 -3.51 -7.31
CA PRO A 159 3.77 -4.60 -7.89
C PRO A 159 3.79 -4.59 -9.44
N ALA A 160 4.37 -5.63 -10.06
CA ALA A 160 4.57 -5.72 -11.51
C ALA A 160 3.30 -5.67 -12.39
N HIS A 161 2.12 -5.86 -11.81
CA HIS A 161 0.84 -6.00 -12.50
C HIS A 161 -0.08 -4.78 -12.36
N LYS A 162 0.34 -3.74 -11.62
CA LYS A 162 -0.48 -2.55 -11.41
C LYS A 162 0.00 -1.45 -12.34
N SER A 163 -0.94 -0.85 -13.07
CA SER A 163 -0.78 0.30 -13.98
C SER A 163 -0.13 1.56 -13.36
N GLY A 164 0.29 1.47 -12.09
CA GLY A 164 1.00 2.52 -11.39
C GLY A 164 2.33 2.86 -12.05
N SER A 165 3.03 1.95 -12.73
CA SER A 165 4.37 2.28 -13.27
C SER A 165 4.38 3.50 -14.20
N GLU A 166 3.35 3.73 -15.02
CA GLU A 166 3.37 4.90 -15.92
C GLU A 166 3.25 6.25 -15.20
N ARG A 167 2.64 6.30 -14.00
CA ARG A 167 2.44 7.56 -13.24
C ARG A 167 3.30 7.68 -11.98
N VAL A 168 3.55 6.55 -11.34
CA VAL A 168 4.35 6.42 -10.13
C VAL A 168 5.82 6.69 -10.43
N LEU A 169 6.33 6.23 -11.58
CA LEU A 169 7.74 6.37 -11.91
C LEU A 169 8.16 7.84 -12.10
N PRO A 170 7.41 8.70 -12.84
CA PRO A 170 7.70 10.13 -12.91
C PRO A 170 7.62 10.85 -11.56
N LEU A 171 6.61 10.54 -10.74
CA LEU A 171 6.45 11.15 -9.42
C LEU A 171 7.62 10.80 -8.49
N ALA A 172 8.06 9.54 -8.51
CA ALA A 172 9.20 9.10 -7.73
C ALA A 172 10.49 9.78 -8.16
N ALA A 173 10.72 9.91 -9.47
CA ALA A 173 11.87 10.67 -9.98
C ALA A 173 11.81 12.14 -9.55
N GLN A 174 10.64 12.79 -9.67
CA GLN A 174 10.43 14.17 -9.25
C GLN A 174 10.74 14.40 -7.77
N ILE A 175 10.28 13.51 -6.88
CA ILE A 175 10.53 13.63 -5.43
C ILE A 175 12.02 13.46 -5.12
N VAL A 176 12.70 12.52 -5.80
CA VAL A 176 14.14 12.32 -5.64
C VAL A 176 14.93 13.51 -6.17
N ASP A 177 14.54 14.09 -7.30
CA ASP A 177 15.17 15.28 -7.86
C ASP A 177 14.94 16.53 -6.97
N GLU A 178 13.74 16.70 -6.41
CA GLU A 178 13.42 17.75 -5.44
C GLU A 178 14.28 17.59 -4.17
N PHE A 179 14.47 16.35 -3.72
CA PHE A 179 15.33 16.06 -2.57
C PHE A 179 16.80 16.34 -2.88
N ASP A 180 17.32 15.88 -4.01
CA ASP A 180 18.70 16.14 -4.47
C ASP A 180 18.97 17.65 -4.59
N HIS A 181 18.00 18.42 -5.07
CA HIS A 181 18.11 19.87 -5.15
C HIS A 181 18.17 20.53 -3.77
N LYS A 182 17.30 20.12 -2.83
CA LYS A 182 17.27 20.67 -1.46
C LYS A 182 18.52 20.31 -0.65
N VAL A 183 19.12 19.16 -0.91
CA VAL A 183 20.29 18.68 -0.16
C VAL A 183 21.59 19.35 -0.63
N LYS A 184 21.63 19.91 -1.85
CA LYS A 184 22.81 20.64 -2.35
C LYS A 184 23.11 21.95 -1.61
N ASP A 185 22.13 22.52 -0.91
CA ASP A 185 22.24 23.82 -0.23
C ASP A 185 22.45 23.72 1.32
N PHE A 186 23.03 22.61 1.83
CA PHE A 186 23.21 22.33 3.28
C PHE A 186 24.11 23.35 4.04
N PRO A 187 23.93 23.63 5.38
CA PRO A 187 23.26 22.80 6.42
C PRO A 187 22.29 23.49 7.43
N GLU A 188 22.12 24.82 7.48
CA GLU A 188 21.52 25.47 8.68
C GLU A 188 20.01 25.27 8.89
N ASP A 189 19.25 24.85 7.88
CA ASP A 189 17.77 24.89 7.94
C ASP A 189 17.07 23.53 7.75
N MET A 190 17.84 22.46 7.95
CA MET A 190 17.44 21.06 7.84
C MET A 190 16.19 20.69 8.65
N ASN A 191 16.13 21.09 9.93
CA ASN A 191 14.96 20.87 10.79
C ASN A 191 13.71 21.64 10.33
N ARG A 192 13.88 22.67 9.50
CA ARG A 192 12.79 23.52 8.98
C ARG A 192 12.24 22.99 7.65
N HIS A 193 13.05 22.27 6.87
CA HIS A 193 12.71 21.86 5.50
C HIS A 193 11.91 20.56 5.43
N PHE A 194 12.06 19.68 6.42
CA PHE A 194 11.39 18.38 6.44
C PHE A 194 10.72 18.08 7.79
N PRO A 195 9.73 18.88 8.22
CA PRO A 195 9.05 18.64 9.48
C PRO A 195 8.39 17.26 9.46
N ILE A 196 8.66 16.46 10.50
CA ILE A 196 8.02 15.16 10.80
C ILE A 196 6.50 15.23 10.63
N ILE A 197 5.91 16.40 10.90
CA ILE A 197 4.50 16.73 10.72
C ILE A 197 4.01 16.44 9.29
N ARG A 198 4.80 16.74 8.25
CA ARG A 198 4.39 16.51 6.85
C ARG A 198 4.29 15.02 6.54
N MET A 199 5.25 14.22 7.01
CA MET A 199 5.24 12.76 6.88
C MET A 199 4.05 12.18 7.65
N ARG A 200 3.84 12.61 8.90
CA ARG A 200 2.70 12.16 9.71
C ARG A 200 1.37 12.48 9.05
N LYS A 201 1.22 13.66 8.44
CA LYS A 201 0.01 14.05 7.71
C LYS A 201 -0.20 13.24 6.43
N ALA A 202 0.85 12.99 5.64
CA ALA A 202 0.77 12.12 4.46
C ALA A 202 0.42 10.68 4.86
N TRP A 203 1.01 10.18 5.94
CA TRP A 203 0.72 8.87 6.50
C TRP A 203 -0.70 8.78 7.08
N GLN A 204 -1.19 9.83 7.73
CA GLN A 204 -2.57 9.91 8.19
C GLN A 204 -3.54 9.78 7.02
N ASN A 205 -3.28 10.41 5.88
CA ASN A 205 -4.09 10.23 4.68
C ASN A 205 -4.05 8.77 4.17
N VAL A 206 -2.90 8.09 4.24
CA VAL A 206 -2.80 6.66 3.89
C VAL A 206 -3.65 5.81 4.82
N ILE A 207 -3.58 6.07 6.13
CA ILE A 207 -4.36 5.37 7.14
C ILE A 207 -5.86 5.62 6.92
N ILE A 208 -6.27 6.88 6.71
CA ILE A 208 -7.66 7.25 6.42
C ILE A 208 -8.16 6.46 5.21
N MET A 209 -7.42 6.43 4.10
CA MET A 209 -7.84 5.73 2.91
C MET A 209 -7.91 4.22 3.07
N ASP A 210 -6.94 3.62 3.77
CA ASP A 210 -6.95 2.18 4.06
C ASP A 210 -8.12 1.83 4.99
N ILE A 211 -8.41 2.67 5.99
CA ILE A 211 -9.53 2.49 6.91
C ILE A 211 -10.86 2.72 6.21
N GLU A 212 -11.03 3.78 5.42
CA GLU A 212 -12.25 4.07 4.66
C GLU A 212 -12.55 2.98 3.61
N GLU A 213 -11.53 2.51 2.88
CA GLU A 213 -11.70 1.40 1.93
C GLU A 213 -12.06 0.09 2.66
N LYS A 214 -11.45 -0.16 3.82
CA LYS A 214 -11.76 -1.35 4.63
C LYS A 214 -13.12 -1.26 5.30
N LEU A 215 -13.52 -0.11 5.83
CA LEU A 215 -14.86 0.15 6.35
C LEU A 215 -15.89 -0.07 5.24
N ARG A 216 -15.63 0.45 4.04
CA ARG A 216 -16.49 0.21 2.87
C ARG A 216 -16.59 -1.27 2.48
N LEU A 217 -15.51 -2.03 2.60
CA LEU A 217 -15.49 -3.48 2.34
C LEU A 217 -16.06 -4.33 3.50
N ILE A 218 -16.19 -3.75 4.70
CA ILE A 218 -16.79 -4.37 5.88
C ILE A 218 -18.30 -4.07 5.95
N GLU A 219 -18.70 -2.87 5.55
CA GLU A 219 -20.08 -2.38 5.54
C GLU A 219 -20.86 -2.76 4.28
N SER A 220 -20.18 -3.21 3.21
CA SER A 220 -20.85 -4.02 2.21
C SER A 220 -21.29 -5.28 2.94
N PRO A 221 -22.60 -5.45 3.25
CA PRO A 221 -23.07 -6.70 3.79
C PRO A 221 -22.61 -7.75 2.78
N ASP A 222 -22.13 -8.90 3.25
CA ASP A 222 -22.20 -10.08 2.39
C ASP A 222 -23.65 -10.07 1.89
N GLU A 223 -23.86 -9.76 0.60
CA GLU A 223 -25.14 -10.02 -0.03
C GLU A 223 -25.31 -11.51 0.17
N GLU A 224 -26.04 -11.87 1.23
CA GLU A 224 -26.44 -13.24 1.46
C GLU A 224 -26.98 -13.69 0.11
N PRO A 225 -26.44 -14.79 -0.45
CA PRO A 225 -26.86 -15.24 -1.76
C PRO A 225 -28.37 -15.34 -1.70
N THR A 226 -29.05 -14.40 -2.36
CA THR A 226 -30.50 -14.26 -2.29
C THR A 226 -31.00 -15.65 -2.62
N PRO A 227 -31.76 -16.31 -1.71
CA PRO A 227 -32.14 -17.69 -1.91
C PRO A 227 -32.81 -17.75 -3.26
N SER A 228 -32.13 -18.42 -4.20
CA SER A 228 -32.55 -18.50 -5.60
C SER A 228 -34.03 -18.83 -5.58
N PRO A 229 -34.91 -18.01 -6.18
CA PRO A 229 -36.34 -18.18 -6.04
C PRO A 229 -36.65 -19.62 -6.39
N ALA A 230 -37.13 -20.36 -5.39
CA ALA A 230 -37.49 -21.75 -5.56
C ALA A 230 -38.38 -21.81 -6.79
N SER A 231 -38.00 -22.65 -7.75
CA SER A 231 -38.76 -22.90 -8.96
C SER A 231 -40.17 -23.33 -8.54
N VAL A 232 -41.08 -22.37 -8.52
CA VAL A 232 -42.50 -22.61 -8.30
C VAL A 232 -42.96 -23.41 -9.51
N ALA A 233 -43.22 -24.69 -9.28
CA ALA A 233 -43.84 -25.55 -10.27
C ALA A 233 -45.15 -24.89 -10.75
N PRO A 234 -45.50 -24.94 -12.04
CA PRO A 234 -46.72 -24.34 -12.55
C PRO A 234 -47.93 -25.05 -11.93
N GLN A 235 -48.64 -24.37 -11.02
CA GLN A 235 -49.99 -24.81 -10.65
C GLN A 235 -50.96 -24.41 -11.77
N GLU A 236 -51.70 -25.39 -12.26
CA GLU A 236 -52.83 -25.25 -13.17
C GLU A 236 -53.79 -24.16 -12.68
N GLN A 237 -53.92 -23.09 -13.47
CA GLN A 237 -55.00 -22.12 -13.35
C GLN A 237 -56.32 -22.78 -13.74
N LYS A 238 -57.21 -22.95 -12.76
CA LYS A 238 -58.64 -23.17 -12.99
C LYS A 238 -59.34 -21.82 -12.99
N ASP A 239 -60.04 -21.55 -14.08
CA ASP A 239 -60.90 -20.39 -14.33
C ASP A 239 -61.89 -20.12 -13.18
N ILE A 240 -62.12 -18.83 -12.88
CA ILE A 240 -63.40 -18.23 -12.41
C ILE A 240 -63.25 -16.69 -12.37
N PRO A 241 -64.33 -15.90 -12.61
CA PRO A 241 -64.23 -14.67 -13.37
C PRO A 241 -64.26 -13.37 -12.54
N LYS A 242 -63.85 -12.33 -13.26
CA LYS A 242 -63.85 -10.90 -12.97
C LYS A 242 -65.08 -10.42 -12.17
N ASN A 243 -64.83 -9.63 -11.13
CA ASN A 243 -65.75 -8.56 -10.78
C ASN A 243 -64.98 -7.27 -10.43
N THR A 244 -65.33 -6.24 -11.19
CA THR A 244 -64.98 -4.83 -11.10
C THR A 244 -65.49 -4.19 -9.81
N THR A 245 -64.67 -3.39 -9.11
CA THR A 245 -65.14 -2.14 -8.50
C THR A 245 -63.96 -1.20 -8.26
N SER A 246 -64.04 -0.02 -8.88
CA SER A 246 -63.16 1.13 -8.68
C SER A 246 -63.44 1.77 -7.31
N THR A 247 -62.42 2.28 -6.63
CA THR A 247 -62.63 3.26 -5.56
C THR A 247 -61.57 4.33 -5.61
N THR A 248 -62.01 5.48 -6.12
CA THR A 248 -61.42 6.81 -5.98
C THR A 248 -61.51 7.25 -4.52
N THR A 249 -60.44 7.83 -3.96
CA THR A 249 -60.58 8.73 -2.81
C THR A 249 -59.61 9.88 -2.92
N VAL A 250 -60.19 11.07 -2.82
CA VAL A 250 -59.63 12.40 -2.93
C VAL A 250 -59.81 13.08 -1.57
N SER A 251 -58.90 14.01 -1.27
CA SER A 251 -59.03 15.18 -0.39
C SER A 251 -58.48 15.15 1.05
N GLN A 252 -57.64 16.17 1.27
CA GLN A 252 -57.65 17.15 2.39
C GLN A 252 -57.17 16.64 3.76
N SER A 253 -56.44 17.38 4.61
CA SER A 253 -56.11 18.80 4.72
C SER A 253 -55.07 18.97 5.84
N SER A 254 -54.28 20.04 5.79
CA SER A 254 -53.50 20.57 6.92
C SER A 254 -54.41 21.03 8.06
N PRO A 255 -53.86 21.23 9.28
CA PRO A 255 -53.50 22.59 9.67
C PRO A 255 -52.17 22.72 10.44
N LYS A 256 -51.68 23.95 10.42
CA LYS A 256 -50.59 24.52 11.21
C LYS A 256 -51.01 24.62 12.68
N GLU A 257 -50.05 24.47 13.59
CA GLU A 257 -50.07 25.23 14.84
C GLU A 257 -48.65 25.52 15.30
N ASP A 258 -48.43 26.81 15.57
CA ASP A 258 -47.24 27.42 16.14
C ASP A 258 -47.12 27.03 17.62
N THR A 259 -45.89 26.89 18.12
CA THR A 259 -45.59 27.30 19.51
C THR A 259 -44.09 27.58 19.63
N HIS A 260 -43.81 28.84 19.93
CA HIS A 260 -42.58 29.32 20.52
C HIS A 260 -42.24 28.56 21.80
N ASP A 261 -40.97 28.24 22.01
CA ASP A 261 -40.41 28.29 23.36
C ASP A 261 -38.94 28.75 23.30
N ASP A 262 -38.74 29.96 23.82
CA ASP A 262 -37.46 30.56 24.16
C ASP A 262 -36.95 29.90 25.43
N SER A 263 -35.70 29.41 25.44
CA SER A 263 -34.94 29.44 26.69
C SER A 263 -33.44 29.56 26.43
N ASP A 264 -32.98 30.80 26.59
CA ASP A 264 -31.62 31.19 26.94
C ASP A 264 -31.05 30.32 28.05
N TYR A 265 -29.86 29.75 27.83
CA TYR A 265 -29.05 29.17 28.90
C TYR A 265 -27.56 29.37 28.67
N GLN A 266 -27.02 30.45 29.24
CA GLN A 266 -25.70 30.58 29.87
C GLN A 266 -25.61 32.00 30.47
N PRO A 267 -24.72 32.32 31.44
CA PRO A 267 -23.67 31.52 32.08
C PRO A 267 -23.71 31.58 33.62
N LYS A 268 -22.94 30.73 34.32
CA LYS A 268 -22.46 31.03 35.68
C LYS A 268 -21.02 30.60 35.83
N ASP A 269 -20.17 31.61 35.91
CA ASP A 269 -18.82 31.55 36.44
C ASP A 269 -18.82 31.49 37.98
N GLU A 270 -17.61 31.19 38.48
CA GLU A 270 -17.08 31.39 39.84
C GLU A 270 -17.35 30.30 40.88
N SER A 271 -16.30 29.53 41.17
CA SER A 271 -15.77 29.42 42.54
C SER A 271 -14.31 28.98 42.54
N THR A 272 -13.46 29.94 42.90
CA THR A 272 -12.09 29.81 43.37
C THR A 272 -12.03 28.95 44.64
N THR A 273 -11.05 28.06 44.75
CA THR A 273 -10.65 27.48 46.05
C THR A 273 -9.12 27.37 46.11
N THR A 274 -8.54 28.37 46.75
CA THR A 274 -7.23 28.35 47.41
C THR A 274 -7.39 27.70 48.78
N VAL A 275 -6.37 26.95 49.25
CA VAL A 275 -5.77 27.00 50.62
C VAL A 275 -4.93 25.75 50.96
N SER A 276 -3.70 26.02 51.43
CA SER A 276 -2.78 25.29 52.33
C SER A 276 -2.15 23.96 51.88
N GLN A 277 -0.82 23.84 51.71
CA GLN A 277 0.30 23.99 52.67
C GLN A 277 0.13 23.21 53.98
N SER A 278 0.83 22.07 54.08
CA SER A 278 1.40 21.59 55.36
C SER A 278 2.58 20.65 55.09
N SER A 279 3.76 21.06 55.55
CA SER A 279 4.89 20.18 55.86
C SER A 279 4.60 19.39 57.14
N PRO A 280 5.33 18.28 57.37
CA PRO A 280 6.13 18.24 58.59
C PRO A 280 7.56 17.68 58.38
N LYS A 281 8.42 18.07 59.31
CA LYS A 281 9.85 17.78 59.43
C LYS A 281 10.13 16.36 59.96
N GLU A 282 11.33 15.90 59.57
CA GLU A 282 12.34 15.09 60.26
C GLU A 282 11.96 14.42 61.61
N ASP A 283 12.25 13.13 61.73
CA ASP A 283 13.40 12.67 62.54
C ASP A 283 13.72 11.17 62.35
N THR A 284 15.02 10.90 62.19
CA THR A 284 15.84 9.75 62.60
C THR A 284 15.24 8.33 62.70
N HIS A 285 15.86 7.35 62.00
CA HIS A 285 16.56 6.25 62.67
C HIS A 285 17.49 5.45 61.72
N ASP A 286 18.71 5.27 62.23
CA ASP A 286 19.83 4.45 61.79
C ASP A 286 19.60 2.95 62.11
N ASP A 287 20.50 2.10 61.63
CA ASP A 287 20.64 0.64 61.80
C ASP A 287 19.83 -0.29 60.88
N SER A 288 20.52 -0.89 59.89
CA SER A 288 20.92 -2.30 60.03
C SER A 288 21.68 -2.83 58.82
N ASP A 289 22.92 -3.22 59.09
CA ASP A 289 23.76 -4.12 58.29
C ASP A 289 23.02 -5.42 57.92
N TYR A 290 23.01 -5.75 56.63
CA TYR A 290 22.85 -7.14 56.18
C TYR A 290 23.67 -7.41 54.91
N GLN A 291 24.86 -7.98 55.11
CA GLN A 291 25.58 -8.71 54.05
C GLN A 291 24.93 -10.09 53.83
N PRO A 292 25.06 -10.62 52.60
CA PRO A 292 25.44 -12.02 52.50
C PRO A 292 26.63 -12.27 51.57
N LYS A 293 27.46 -13.16 52.12
CA LYS A 293 28.66 -13.86 51.67
C LYS A 293 28.72 -14.34 50.21
N ASN A 294 29.96 -14.22 49.71
CA ASN A 294 30.66 -14.92 48.63
C ASN A 294 30.29 -16.40 48.40
N GLU A 295 30.11 -16.80 47.13
CA GLU A 295 30.56 -18.07 46.51
C GLU A 295 30.82 -17.79 45.00
N SER A 296 32.08 -17.77 44.54
CA SER A 296 32.81 -18.86 43.86
C SER A 296 32.61 -18.97 42.33
N THR A 297 33.74 -18.87 41.59
CA THR A 297 34.07 -19.50 40.27
C THR A 297 33.25 -19.08 39.03
N THR A 298 33.87 -18.56 37.97
CA THR A 298 34.58 -19.37 36.96
C THR A 298 35.46 -18.50 36.05
N THR A 299 36.75 -18.84 35.98
CA THR A 299 37.75 -18.39 35.02
C THR A 299 37.48 -18.96 33.61
N VAL A 300 37.42 -18.11 32.59
CA VAL A 300 37.57 -18.53 31.17
C VAL A 300 38.56 -17.59 30.48
N SER A 301 39.59 -18.22 29.91
CA SER A 301 40.78 -17.66 29.30
C SER A 301 40.50 -16.85 28.03
N GLN A 302 41.06 -15.64 27.97
CA GLN A 302 41.23 -14.88 26.72
C GLN A 302 42.48 -15.40 25.99
N SER A 303 42.29 -15.76 24.72
CA SER A 303 43.35 -16.16 23.80
C SER A 303 43.53 -15.06 22.76
N THR A 304 44.73 -14.51 22.68
CA THR A 304 45.22 -13.60 21.64
C THR A 304 45.65 -14.38 20.39
N PRO A 305 45.57 -13.74 19.20
CA PRO A 305 46.57 -13.95 18.15
C PRO A 305 47.12 -12.59 17.69
N LYS A 306 48.35 -12.23 18.07
CA LYS A 306 49.60 -12.41 17.29
C LYS A 306 49.60 -11.69 15.94
N GLU A 307 50.26 -10.54 15.98
CA GLU A 307 50.99 -9.90 14.88
C GLU A 307 51.87 -10.91 14.15
N ASP A 308 51.87 -10.82 12.82
CA ASP A 308 53.04 -11.14 12.01
C ASP A 308 53.20 -10.04 10.96
N THR A 309 54.25 -9.25 11.17
CA THR A 309 54.93 -8.34 10.27
C THR A 309 55.48 -9.08 9.05
N HIS A 310 55.20 -8.57 7.84
CA HIS A 310 56.13 -8.72 6.73
C HIS A 310 56.22 -7.43 5.92
N ASP A 311 57.47 -7.12 5.66
CA ASP A 311 58.11 -5.92 5.14
C ASP A 311 58.40 -6.07 3.63
N ASP A 312 58.69 -4.93 2.99
CA ASP A 312 59.32 -4.72 1.68
C ASP A 312 58.58 -5.14 0.39
N SER A 313 58.20 -4.13 -0.42
CA SER A 313 58.94 -3.82 -1.66
C SER A 313 58.36 -2.60 -2.41
N ASP A 314 59.10 -1.50 -2.34
CA ASP A 314 59.58 -0.60 -3.40
C ASP A 314 59.03 -0.59 -4.85
N TYR A 315 59.14 0.61 -5.47
CA TYR A 315 58.99 1.02 -6.89
C TYR A 315 57.56 1.17 -7.47
N GLN A 316 57.19 2.19 -8.25
CA GLN A 316 57.65 3.55 -8.60
C GLN A 316 56.50 4.17 -9.44
N PRO A 317 56.29 5.49 -9.47
CA PRO A 317 55.24 6.12 -10.27
C PRO A 317 55.73 6.39 -11.71
N GLN A 318 54.91 6.07 -12.72
CA GLN A 318 55.12 6.56 -14.08
C GLN A 318 54.06 7.61 -14.41
N ASP A 319 54.55 8.85 -14.45
CA ASP A 319 54.04 9.91 -15.30
C ASP A 319 54.21 9.51 -16.77
N ASP A 320 53.16 9.68 -17.57
CA ASP A 320 53.30 10.01 -18.99
C ASP A 320 52.22 11.05 -19.32
N LYS A 321 52.73 12.23 -19.71
CA LYS A 321 52.03 13.35 -20.30
C LYS A 321 52.00 13.19 -21.83
N ASP A 322 51.38 14.18 -22.46
CA ASP A 322 51.45 14.57 -23.86
C ASP A 322 50.42 13.87 -24.75
N ASP A 323 49.73 14.51 -25.69
CA ASP A 323 49.47 15.91 -26.06
C ASP A 323 48.47 15.81 -27.24
N ASP A 324 47.93 16.97 -27.65
CA ASP A 324 47.43 17.30 -28.99
C ASP A 324 46.02 16.88 -29.45
N ASP A 325 45.18 17.93 -29.48
CA ASP A 325 44.58 18.55 -30.66
C ASP A 325 43.44 17.92 -31.49
N ASP A 326 42.42 18.77 -31.61
CA ASP A 326 41.65 19.16 -32.80
C ASP A 326 40.64 18.23 -33.50
N ASP A 327 39.40 18.74 -33.45
CA ASP A 327 38.57 19.13 -34.60
C ASP A 327 38.43 18.15 -35.78
N HIS A 328 37.24 17.53 -35.89
CA HIS A 328 36.32 17.85 -36.99
C HIS A 328 35.01 17.07 -36.93
N SER A 329 33.93 17.82 -37.14
CA SER A 329 32.59 17.31 -37.47
C SER A 329 32.61 16.57 -38.81
N THR A 330 32.00 15.39 -38.89
CA THR A 330 31.28 14.96 -40.10
C THR A 330 30.11 14.05 -39.77
N ALA A 331 28.95 14.44 -40.29
CA ALA A 331 27.79 13.57 -40.45
C ALA A 331 28.08 12.54 -41.55
N SER A 332 27.71 11.28 -41.34
CA SER A 332 26.97 10.50 -42.33
C SER A 332 26.62 9.10 -41.84
N GLU A 333 25.42 8.72 -42.25
CA GLU A 333 24.83 7.40 -42.28
C GLU A 333 25.81 6.30 -42.68
N SER A 334 25.74 5.14 -42.02
CA SER A 334 25.76 3.87 -42.74
C SER A 334 25.27 2.70 -41.90
N ASN A 335 24.47 1.89 -42.58
CA ASN A 335 24.02 0.56 -42.22
C ASN A 335 25.17 -0.34 -41.80
N HIS A 336 25.07 -0.99 -40.63
CA HIS A 336 25.79 -2.24 -40.36
C HIS A 336 24.86 -3.35 -39.87
N SER A 337 24.81 -4.34 -40.74
CA SER A 337 24.21 -5.65 -40.70
C SER A 337 24.72 -6.57 -39.59
N ASN A 338 23.79 -7.40 -39.09
CA ASN A 338 23.97 -8.81 -38.73
C ASN A 338 25.38 -9.27 -38.25
N ALA A 339 25.52 -9.45 -36.94
CA ALA A 339 26.48 -10.40 -36.38
C ALA A 339 25.76 -11.38 -35.42
N LYS A 340 25.51 -12.58 -35.96
CA LYS A 340 25.10 -13.79 -35.24
C LYS A 340 26.06 -14.08 -34.09
N ARG A 341 25.67 -13.82 -32.84
CA ARG A 341 26.28 -14.45 -31.67
C ARG A 341 25.57 -15.77 -31.37
N LYS A 342 26.09 -16.87 -31.92
CA LYS A 342 25.85 -18.23 -31.44
C LYS A 342 26.37 -18.33 -30.00
N ARG A 343 25.48 -18.29 -29.02
CA ARG A 343 25.77 -18.80 -27.66
C ARG A 343 25.31 -20.25 -27.60
N ASN A 344 26.27 -21.16 -27.53
CA ASN A 344 26.06 -22.53 -27.11
C ASN A 344 25.66 -22.53 -25.64
N THR A 345 24.36 -22.54 -25.37
CA THR A 345 23.82 -22.94 -24.07
C THR A 345 23.28 -24.35 -24.20
N ALA A 346 23.98 -25.30 -23.58
CA ALA A 346 23.53 -26.67 -23.41
C ALA A 346 22.12 -26.67 -22.78
N GLN A 347 21.15 -27.16 -23.53
CA GLN A 347 19.79 -27.37 -23.03
C GLN A 347 19.80 -28.53 -22.02
N PRO A 348 19.17 -28.39 -20.84
CA PRO A 348 18.78 -29.54 -20.04
C PRO A 348 17.67 -30.33 -20.78
N PRO A 349 17.58 -31.65 -20.56
CA PRO A 349 16.69 -32.53 -21.31
C PRO A 349 15.21 -32.14 -21.16
N PRO A 350 14.39 -32.35 -22.21
CA PRO A 350 12.99 -31.92 -22.21
C PRO A 350 12.19 -32.73 -21.19
N ARG A 351 11.70 -32.05 -20.15
CA ARG A 351 10.70 -32.61 -19.26
C ARG A 351 9.41 -32.82 -20.06
N GLN A 352 9.07 -34.08 -20.31
CA GLN A 352 7.77 -34.51 -20.83
C GLN A 352 6.69 -34.24 -19.77
N GLY A 353 6.34 -32.98 -19.58
CA GLY A 353 5.12 -32.56 -18.91
C GLY A 353 4.13 -32.13 -19.98
N ASN A 354 2.90 -32.63 -19.92
CA ASN A 354 1.78 -32.17 -20.74
C ASN A 354 1.47 -30.70 -20.42
N GLU A 355 2.32 -29.77 -20.88
CA GLU A 355 2.03 -28.36 -20.92
C GLU A 355 0.89 -28.19 -21.91
N LYS A 356 -0.34 -28.07 -21.37
CA LYS A 356 -1.48 -27.56 -22.12
C LYS A 356 -1.07 -26.19 -22.65
N LEU A 357 -0.58 -26.18 -23.89
CA LEU A 357 -0.26 -24.97 -24.64
C LEU A 357 -1.43 -24.01 -24.44
N ARG A 358 -1.17 -22.90 -23.74
CA ARG A 358 -2.21 -21.90 -23.47
C ARG A 358 -2.77 -21.51 -24.83
N LYS A 359 -4.05 -21.80 -25.06
CA LYS A 359 -4.71 -21.42 -26.32
C LYS A 359 -4.46 -19.93 -26.50
N LEU A 360 -3.76 -19.58 -27.58
CA LEU A 360 -3.49 -18.19 -27.90
C LEU A 360 -4.83 -17.45 -28.01
N PRO A 361 -4.92 -16.20 -27.53
CA PRO A 361 -6.15 -15.42 -27.63
C PRO A 361 -6.62 -15.36 -29.09
N GLU A 362 -7.83 -15.83 -29.36
CA GLU A 362 -8.40 -15.83 -30.70
C GLU A 362 -8.60 -14.39 -31.18
N ARG A 363 -7.93 -14.01 -32.27
CA ARG A 363 -7.99 -12.64 -32.84
C ARG A 363 -9.42 -12.32 -33.29
N TRP A 364 -9.82 -11.06 -33.14
CA TRP A 364 -11.12 -10.57 -33.62
C TRP A 364 -11.13 -10.47 -35.14
N THR A 365 -12.13 -11.08 -35.78
CA THR A 365 -12.32 -10.93 -37.23
C THR A 365 -12.99 -9.59 -37.56
N SER A 366 -12.91 -9.17 -38.83
CA SER A 366 -13.63 -7.99 -39.33
C SER A 366 -15.14 -8.16 -39.17
N GLU A 367 -15.67 -9.34 -39.51
CA GLU A 367 -17.10 -9.67 -39.39
C GLU A 367 -17.60 -9.58 -37.95
N GLU A 368 -16.83 -10.09 -36.98
CA GLU A 368 -17.18 -9.98 -35.56
C GLU A 368 -17.18 -8.52 -35.09
N THR A 369 -16.21 -7.73 -35.55
CA THR A 369 -16.08 -6.32 -35.17
C THR A 369 -17.21 -5.49 -35.76
N GLU A 370 -17.60 -5.74 -37.01
CA GLU A 370 -18.74 -5.09 -37.66
C GLU A 370 -20.08 -5.49 -37.02
N ALA A 371 -20.27 -6.77 -36.71
CA ALA A 371 -21.45 -7.26 -36.03
C ALA A 371 -21.62 -6.59 -34.65
N LEU A 372 -20.52 -6.45 -33.88
CA LEU A 372 -20.53 -5.75 -32.61
C LEU A 372 -20.89 -4.26 -32.78
N LYS A 373 -20.31 -3.57 -33.78
CA LYS A 373 -20.63 -2.16 -34.06
C LYS A 373 -22.11 -1.97 -34.42
N LYS A 374 -22.65 -2.78 -35.33
CA LYS A 374 -24.06 -2.73 -35.74
C LYS A 374 -25.00 -3.03 -34.57
N GLY A 375 -24.67 -4.06 -33.76
CA GLY A 375 -25.46 -4.38 -32.58
C GLY A 375 -25.43 -3.27 -31.53
N TYR A 376 -24.29 -2.63 -31.32
CA TYR A 376 -24.16 -1.51 -30.40
C TYR A 376 -24.93 -0.27 -30.87
N GLU A 377 -24.94 0.00 -32.18
CA GLU A 377 -25.71 1.10 -32.78
C GLU A 377 -27.22 0.92 -32.65
N GLU A 378 -27.68 -0.34 -32.74
CA GLU A 378 -29.10 -0.71 -32.69
C GLU A 378 -29.64 -0.85 -31.27
N PHE A 379 -28.92 -1.53 -30.37
CA PHE A 379 -29.41 -1.86 -29.02
C PHE A 379 -28.85 -0.93 -27.93
N GLY A 380 -27.77 -0.20 -28.20
CA GLY A 380 -27.10 0.66 -27.22
C GLY A 380 -26.21 -0.07 -26.23
N PHE A 381 -25.78 0.67 -25.20
CA PHE A 381 -24.87 0.19 -24.16
C PHE A 381 -25.52 -0.87 -23.26
N ALA A 382 -24.71 -1.78 -22.71
CA ALA A 382 -25.10 -2.85 -21.77
C ALA A 382 -26.05 -3.93 -22.28
N GLN A 383 -26.55 -3.85 -23.52
CA GLN A 383 -27.46 -4.85 -24.10
C GLN A 383 -26.72 -6.04 -24.77
N TRP A 384 -25.67 -6.55 -24.11
CA TRP A 384 -24.73 -7.52 -24.71
C TRP A 384 -25.39 -8.85 -25.09
N GLU A 385 -26.35 -9.33 -24.30
CA GLU A 385 -27.08 -10.57 -24.59
C GLU A 385 -27.96 -10.42 -25.84
N ARG A 386 -28.62 -9.28 -26.01
CA ARG A 386 -29.41 -8.97 -27.20
C ARG A 386 -28.55 -8.89 -28.45
N ILE A 387 -27.40 -8.22 -28.34
CA ILE A 387 -26.40 -8.14 -29.41
C ILE A 387 -25.92 -9.55 -29.78
N LYS A 388 -25.52 -10.36 -28.80
CA LYS A 388 -25.05 -11.73 -29.05
C LYS A 388 -26.13 -12.62 -29.64
N LYS A 389 -27.39 -12.48 -29.21
CA LYS A 389 -28.53 -13.23 -29.75
C LYS A 389 -28.81 -12.88 -31.21
N LYS A 390 -28.83 -11.59 -31.56
CA LYS A 390 -29.09 -11.12 -32.93
C LYS A 390 -27.95 -11.49 -33.89
N TYR A 391 -26.70 -11.30 -33.46
CA TYR A 391 -25.50 -11.56 -34.26
C TYR A 391 -24.84 -12.90 -33.88
N SER A 392 -25.65 -13.91 -33.54
CA SER A 392 -25.17 -15.19 -33.02
C SER A 392 -24.29 -15.96 -34.00
N LYS A 393 -24.49 -15.79 -35.32
CA LYS A 393 -23.67 -16.44 -36.36
C LYS A 393 -22.22 -15.95 -36.30
N GLN A 394 -22.01 -14.64 -36.17
CA GLN A 394 -20.68 -14.02 -36.11
C GLN A 394 -20.06 -14.11 -34.71
N LEU A 395 -20.87 -13.90 -33.66
CA LEU A 395 -20.40 -13.79 -32.28
C LEU A 395 -20.52 -15.10 -31.47
N ARG A 396 -20.74 -16.25 -32.11
CA ARG A 396 -20.92 -17.55 -31.42
C ARG A 396 -19.78 -17.91 -30.48
N ASN A 397 -18.54 -17.59 -30.87
CA ASN A 397 -17.34 -17.95 -30.12
C ASN A 397 -16.96 -16.91 -29.06
N ARG A 398 -17.73 -15.81 -28.94
CA ARG A 398 -17.41 -14.71 -28.02
C ARG A 398 -18.24 -14.76 -26.75
N THR A 399 -17.59 -14.56 -25.62
CA THR A 399 -18.28 -14.40 -24.32
C THR A 399 -18.78 -12.96 -24.17
N ILE A 400 -19.78 -12.75 -23.30
CA ILE A 400 -20.32 -11.40 -23.00
C ILE A 400 -19.20 -10.47 -22.53
N GLN A 401 -18.30 -10.98 -21.67
CA GLN A 401 -17.14 -10.22 -21.19
C GLN A 401 -16.23 -9.77 -22.35
N GLN A 402 -15.97 -10.64 -23.32
CA GLN A 402 -15.16 -10.27 -24.50
C GLN A 402 -15.85 -9.18 -25.34
N LEU A 403 -17.18 -9.18 -25.45
CA LEU A 403 -17.91 -8.10 -26.12
C LEU A 403 -17.74 -6.76 -25.37
N LYS A 404 -17.82 -6.78 -24.03
CA LYS A 404 -17.59 -5.60 -23.17
C LYS A 404 -16.16 -5.09 -23.27
N ASP A 405 -15.18 -5.98 -23.33
CA ASP A 405 -13.77 -5.59 -23.47
C ASP A 405 -13.49 -4.99 -24.86
N LYS A 406 -14.07 -5.59 -25.90
CA LYS A 406 -13.91 -5.11 -27.28
C LYS A 406 -14.61 -3.78 -27.51
N SER A 407 -15.80 -3.56 -26.95
CA SER A 407 -16.50 -2.28 -27.07
C SER A 407 -15.72 -1.13 -26.43
N ARG A 408 -15.09 -1.36 -25.28
CA ARG A 408 -14.14 -0.42 -24.64
C ARG A 408 -12.96 -0.09 -25.55
N ASN A 409 -12.37 -1.10 -26.18
CA ASN A 409 -11.25 -0.89 -27.09
C ASN A 409 -11.64 -0.12 -28.36
N ILE A 410 -12.86 -0.33 -28.89
CA ILE A 410 -13.40 0.44 -30.01
C ILE A 410 -13.63 1.90 -29.59
N ALA A 411 -14.25 2.14 -28.43
CA ALA A 411 -14.47 3.49 -27.92
C ALA A 411 -13.16 4.27 -27.72
N LYS A 412 -12.14 3.64 -27.12
CA LYS A 412 -10.78 4.23 -27.00
C LYS A 412 -10.09 4.49 -28.34
N ALA A 413 -10.42 3.73 -29.39
CA ALA A 413 -9.87 3.96 -30.72
C ALA A 413 -10.54 5.17 -31.39
N ILE A 414 -11.86 5.33 -31.22
CA ILE A 414 -12.63 6.48 -31.70
C ILE A 414 -12.13 7.76 -31.02
N GLU A 415 -11.98 7.74 -29.69
CA GLU A 415 -11.44 8.85 -28.90
C GLU A 415 -10.03 9.27 -29.37
N ARG A 416 -9.11 8.31 -29.55
CA ARG A 416 -7.76 8.59 -30.08
C ARG A 416 -7.76 9.16 -31.50
N SER A 417 -8.76 8.85 -32.31
CA SER A 417 -8.90 9.40 -33.66
C SER A 417 -9.53 10.79 -33.70
N GLY A 418 -9.89 11.36 -32.54
CA GLY A 418 -10.54 12.69 -32.46
C GLY A 418 -11.99 12.69 -32.96
N GLN A 419 -12.59 11.52 -33.17
CA GLN A 419 -14.00 11.42 -33.57
C GLN A 419 -14.92 11.55 -32.34
N PRO A 420 -16.09 12.19 -32.48
CA PRO A 420 -17.04 12.29 -31.38
C PRO A 420 -17.52 10.88 -30.98
N LEU A 421 -17.45 10.55 -29.69
CA LEU A 421 -17.78 9.21 -29.19
C LEU A 421 -19.26 8.85 -29.42
N GLY A 422 -20.16 9.84 -29.39
CA GLY A 422 -21.60 9.65 -29.58
C GLY A 422 -22.14 8.53 -28.68
N LYS A 423 -22.80 7.54 -29.28
CA LYS A 423 -23.37 6.39 -28.56
C LYS A 423 -22.34 5.55 -27.79
N TRP A 424 -21.04 5.68 -28.10
CA TRP A 424 -19.96 4.92 -27.45
C TRP A 424 -19.48 5.53 -26.12
N GLU A 425 -19.94 6.73 -25.76
CA GLU A 425 -19.53 7.41 -24.52
C GLU A 425 -19.73 6.54 -23.26
N PRO A 426 -20.86 5.82 -23.08
CA PRO A 426 -21.06 4.98 -21.90
C PRO A 426 -20.07 3.83 -21.78
N ALA A 427 -19.44 3.40 -22.88
CA ALA A 427 -18.43 2.34 -22.85
C ALA A 427 -17.14 2.76 -22.15
N LEU A 428 -16.84 4.07 -22.05
CA LEU A 428 -15.65 4.55 -21.34
C LEU A 428 -15.90 4.89 -19.87
N ARG A 429 -17.16 5.15 -19.48
CA ARG A 429 -17.51 5.35 -18.08
C ARG A 429 -17.30 4.03 -17.35
N ARG A 430 -16.39 4.02 -16.38
CA ARG A 430 -16.12 2.84 -15.54
C ARG A 430 -17.43 2.50 -14.81
N SER A 431 -18.07 1.40 -15.22
CA SER A 431 -19.19 0.77 -14.51
C SER A 431 -18.68 -0.04 -13.35
#